data_AF-A0A5K0Z9Q8-F1
#
_entry.id   AF-A0A5K0Z9Q8-F1
#
_cell.length_a   1.000
_cell.length_b   1.000
_cell.length_c   1.000
_cell.angle_alpha   90.00
_cell.angle_beta   90.00
_cell.angle_gamma   90.00
#
_symmetry.space_group_name_H-M   'P 1'
#
loop_
_entity.id
_entity.type
_entity.pdbx_description
1 polymer ?
#
loop_
_entity_poly.entity_id
_entity_poly.type
_entity_poly.pdbx_seq_one_letter_code
_entity_poly.pdbx_strand_id
1 'polypeptide(L)'
;SIIIDLGTSLTFLAKDVYGQVANAVANVINRERFYPPEQDLLCYHVGNNGDPHEGLPEMTFHFASADWKLPPSNIFRMFRSGIICLAIKDEEMPIFGNIAQQNMHVV
;
A
#
# COMPACT_ATOMS: atom_id res chain seq x y z
N SER A 1 -14.84 -7.84 -8.70
CA SER A 1 -14.53 -6.70 -9.58
C SER A 1 -13.89 -5.60 -8.74
N ILE A 2 -13.05 -4.77 -9.34
CA ILE A 2 -12.39 -3.63 -8.67
C ILE A 2 -12.59 -2.38 -9.51
N ILE A 3 -12.89 -1.25 -8.87
CA ILE A 3 -13.07 0.05 -9.54
C ILE A 3 -11.71 0.73 -9.62
N ILE A 4 -11.36 1.33 -10.75
CA ILE A 4 -10.18 2.19 -10.84
C ILE A 4 -10.65 3.62 -10.63
N ASP A 5 -10.16 4.26 -9.57
CA ASP A 5 -10.59 5.60 -9.20
C ASP A 5 -9.39 6.48 -8.83
N LEU A 6 -9.22 7.57 -9.58
CA LEU A 6 -8.19 8.58 -9.34
C LEU A 6 -8.60 9.58 -8.24
N GLY A 7 -9.89 9.66 -7.89
CA GLY A 7 -10.42 10.51 -6.82
C GLY A 7 -10.22 9.94 -5.42
N THR A 8 -10.04 8.62 -5.32
CA THR A 8 -9.76 7.92 -4.06
C THR A 8 -8.25 7.76 -3.86
N SER A 9 -7.72 8.18 -2.70
CA SER A 9 -6.28 8.13 -2.47
C SER A 9 -5.74 6.71 -2.26
N LEU A 10 -6.39 5.92 -1.40
CA LEU A 10 -5.96 4.56 -1.01
C LEU A 10 -6.51 3.50 -1.95
N THR A 11 -5.83 2.37 -2.03
CA THR A 11 -6.42 1.16 -2.61
C THR A 11 -7.24 0.44 -1.54
N PHE A 12 -8.47 0.11 -1.85
CA PHE A 12 -9.35 -0.68 -0.99
C PHE A 12 -9.56 -2.07 -1.55
N LEU A 13 -9.43 -3.09 -0.69
CA LEU A 13 -9.65 -4.49 -1.02
C LEU A 13 -10.79 -5.04 -0.15
N ALA A 14 -11.37 -6.18 -0.56
CA ALA A 14 -12.24 -6.92 0.33
C ALA A 14 -11.47 -7.33 1.60
N LYS A 15 -12.16 -7.38 2.74
CA LYS A 15 -11.56 -7.56 4.07
C LYS A 15 -10.67 -8.80 4.19
N ASP A 16 -11.12 -9.92 3.64
CA ASP A 16 -10.40 -11.20 3.61
C ASP A 16 -9.13 -11.12 2.75
N VAL A 17 -9.17 -10.40 1.63
CA VAL A 17 -8.03 -10.16 0.75
C VAL A 17 -7.03 -9.21 1.41
N TYR A 18 -7.50 -8.10 1.99
CA TYR A 18 -6.63 -7.18 2.74
C TYR A 18 -5.91 -7.90 3.89
N GLY A 19 -6.60 -8.75 4.65
CA GLY A 19 -5.98 -9.51 5.72
C GLY A 19 -4.80 -10.38 5.24
N GLN A 20 -4.94 -11.02 4.08
CA GLN A 20 -3.86 -11.79 3.46
C GLN A 20 -2.69 -10.90 3.01
N VAL A 21 -2.99 -9.77 2.36
CA VAL A 21 -1.98 -8.80 1.92
C VAL A 21 -1.22 -8.21 3.11
N ALA A 22 -1.94 -7.76 4.14
CA ALA A 22 -1.33 -7.17 5.34
C ALA A 22 -0.42 -8.17 6.06
N ASN A 23 -0.84 -9.43 6.18
CA ASN A 23 -0.01 -10.50 6.75
C ASN A 23 1.23 -10.79 5.90
N ALA A 24 1.10 -10.88 4.57
CA ALA A 24 2.22 -11.10 3.67
C ALA A 24 3.25 -9.96 3.75
N VAL A 25 2.77 -8.71 3.76
CA VAL A 25 3.60 -7.51 3.91
C VAL A 25 4.31 -7.51 5.28
N ALA A 26 3.60 -7.84 6.36
CA ALA A 26 4.18 -7.92 7.71
C ALA A 26 5.25 -9.00 7.85
N ASN A 27 5.15 -10.10 7.08
CA ASN A 27 6.13 -11.19 7.12
C ASN A 27 7.43 -10.87 6.36
N VAL A 28 7.40 -9.95 5.39
CA VAL A 28 8.59 -9.61 4.59
C VAL A 28 9.28 -8.33 5.03
N ILE A 29 8.56 -7.44 5.74
CA ILE A 29 9.14 -6.19 6.26
C ILE A 29 9.77 -6.44 7.63
N ASN A 30 11.09 -6.29 7.70
CA ASN A 30 11.83 -6.31 8.96
C ASN A 30 12.03 -4.88 9.52
N ARG A 31 10.92 -4.23 9.92
CA ARG A 31 10.92 -2.89 10.54
C ARG A 31 10.03 -2.88 11.77
N GLU A 32 10.33 -2.00 12.72
CA GLU A 32 9.51 -1.81 13.91
C GLU A 32 8.10 -1.33 13.53
N ARG A 33 7.07 -2.00 14.06
CA ARG A 33 5.66 -1.68 13.82
C ARG A 33 5.28 -0.41 14.58
N PHE A 34 4.62 0.51 13.89
CA PHE A 34 3.94 1.65 14.51
C PHE A 34 2.43 1.41 14.50
N TYR A 35 1.76 1.73 15.62
CA TYR A 35 0.32 1.58 15.77
C TYR A 35 -0.33 2.96 15.89
N PRO A 36 -0.89 3.52 14.80
CA PRO A 36 -1.55 4.81 14.84
C PRO A 36 -2.78 4.78 15.77
N PRO A 37 -2.98 5.78 16.63
CA PRO A 37 -4.24 5.96 17.33
C PRO A 37 -5.38 6.10 16.32
N GLU A 38 -6.52 5.47 16.59
CA GLU A 38 -7.78 5.63 15.84
C GLU A 38 -7.79 5.11 14.38
N GLN A 39 -6.65 4.65 13.85
CA GLN A 39 -6.55 4.11 12.49
C GLN A 39 -5.94 2.72 12.50
N ASP A 40 -6.73 1.74 12.07
CA ASP A 40 -6.23 0.40 11.79
C ASP A 40 -5.45 0.39 10.46
N LEU A 41 -4.17 0.78 10.54
CA LEU A 41 -3.25 0.83 9.41
C LEU A 41 -1.97 0.04 9.70
N LEU A 42 -1.46 -0.61 8.66
CA LEU A 42 -0.18 -1.32 8.71
C LEU A 42 0.98 -0.31 8.54
N CYS A 43 1.51 0.20 9.66
CA CYS A 43 2.59 1.20 9.66
C CYS A 43 3.93 0.73 10.26
N TYR A 44 5.03 1.33 9.83
CA TYR A 44 6.38 1.01 10.26
C TYR A 44 7.21 2.28 10.50
N HIS A 45 8.15 2.18 11.44
CA HIS A 45 9.19 3.19 11.62
C HIS A 45 10.18 3.15 10.45
N VAL A 46 10.57 4.33 9.97
CA VAL A 46 11.54 4.51 8.88
C VAL A 46 12.58 5.55 9.28
N GLY A 47 13.78 5.45 8.70
CA GLY A 47 14.82 6.46 8.91
C GLY A 47 14.38 7.83 8.41
N ASN A 48 14.78 8.89 9.13
CA ASN A 48 14.51 10.29 8.71
C ASN A 48 15.53 10.81 7.67
N ASN A 49 16.61 10.06 7.43
CA ASN A 49 17.67 10.41 6.50
C ASN A 49 17.72 9.32 5.42
N GLY A 50 17.53 9.70 4.14
CA GLY A 50 17.50 8.77 3.01
C GLY A 50 16.10 8.60 2.39
N ASP A 51 15.94 7.60 1.51
CA ASP A 51 14.65 7.27 0.91
C ASP A 51 13.81 6.47 1.92
N PRO A 52 12.63 6.97 2.36
CA PRO A 52 11.78 6.25 3.32
C PRO A 52 11.30 4.88 2.80
N HIS A 53 11.34 4.67 1.48
CA HIS A 53 10.91 3.43 0.83
C HIS A 53 12.02 2.38 0.67
N GLU A 54 13.27 2.70 1.02
CA GLU A 54 14.40 1.80 0.84
C GLU A 54 14.20 0.45 1.55
N GLY A 55 14.29 -0.67 0.82
CA GLY A 55 14.11 -2.01 1.41
C GLY A 55 12.66 -2.38 1.75
N LEU A 56 11.67 -1.58 1.33
CA LEU A 56 10.27 -1.99 1.32
C LEU A 56 9.96 -2.86 0.08
N PRO A 57 8.99 -3.78 0.17
CA PRO A 57 8.70 -4.71 -0.91
C PRO A 57 8.00 -4.04 -2.09
N GLU A 58 8.25 -4.57 -3.28
CA GLU A 58 7.40 -4.36 -4.46
C GLU A 58 6.17 -5.27 -4.40
N MET A 59 5.13 -4.94 -5.17
CA MET A 59 3.90 -5.71 -5.28
C MET A 59 3.44 -5.75 -6.73
N THR A 60 2.84 -6.86 -7.16
CA THR A 60 2.20 -6.93 -8.48
C THR A 60 0.71 -7.21 -8.30
N PHE A 61 -0.12 -6.36 -8.88
CA PHE A 61 -1.55 -6.61 -9.02
C PHE A 61 -1.77 -7.36 -10.35
N HIS A 62 -2.19 -8.61 -10.24
CA HIS A 62 -2.54 -9.44 -11.40
C HIS A 62 -4.00 -9.19 -11.79
N PHE A 63 -4.22 -8.42 -12.86
CA PHE A 63 -5.52 -8.28 -13.51
C PHE A 63 -5.71 -9.37 -14.57
N ALA A 64 -6.95 -9.56 -15.03
CA ALA A 64 -7.30 -10.66 -15.95
C ALA A 64 -6.43 -10.74 -17.22
N SER A 65 -5.89 -9.61 -17.68
CA SER A 65 -5.08 -9.53 -18.90
C SER A 65 -3.81 -8.70 -18.75
N ALA A 66 -3.45 -8.30 -17.54
CA ALA A 66 -2.30 -7.41 -17.32
C ALA A 66 -1.75 -7.52 -15.89
N ASP A 67 -0.43 -7.37 -15.79
CA ASP A 67 0.25 -7.25 -14.51
C ASP A 67 0.58 -5.78 -14.25
N TRP A 68 0.13 -5.29 -13.09
CA TRP A 68 0.42 -3.94 -12.65
C TRP A 68 1.48 -3.98 -11.55
N LYS A 69 2.73 -3.75 -11.94
CA LYS A 69 3.87 -3.76 -11.02
C LYS A 69 3.97 -2.43 -10.28
N LEU A 70 3.92 -2.51 -8.96
CA LEU A 70 3.95 -1.36 -8.06
C LEU A 70 5.32 -1.26 -7.40
N PRO A 71 6.04 -0.14 -7.56
CA PRO A 71 7.19 0.16 -6.71
C PRO A 71 6.70 0.50 -5.29
N PRO A 72 7.59 0.47 -4.28
CA PRO A 72 7.21 0.75 -2.90
C PRO A 72 6.52 2.11 -2.68
N SER A 73 6.86 3.14 -3.46
CA SER A 73 6.23 4.47 -3.42
C SER A 73 4.73 4.46 -3.79
N ASN A 74 4.29 3.42 -4.48
CA ASN A 74 2.90 3.23 -4.90
C ASN A 74 2.15 2.24 -3.99
N ILE A 75 2.83 1.70 -2.98
CA ILE A 75 2.30 0.74 -2.01
C ILE A 75 2.26 1.34 -0.61
N PHE A 76 3.22 2.21 -0.29
CA PHE A 76 3.37 2.83 1.02
C PHE A 76 3.31 4.36 0.90
N ARG A 77 2.71 5.00 1.89
CA ARG A 77 2.63 6.47 1.98
C ARG A 77 3.20 6.95 3.30
N MET A 78 3.82 8.13 3.28
CA MET A 78 4.22 8.81 4.51
C MET A 78 2.99 9.19 5.32
N PHE A 79 2.92 8.70 6.57
CA PHE A 79 1.85 9.04 7.50
C PHE A 79 2.21 10.29 8.32
N ARG A 80 3.44 10.33 8.80
CA ARG A 80 4.10 11.49 9.41
C ARG A 80 5.62 11.28 9.33
N SER A 81 6.41 12.28 9.71
CA SER A 81 7.87 12.13 9.77
C SER A 81 8.29 10.88 10.54
N GLY A 82 9.16 10.06 9.93
CA GLY A 82 9.64 8.79 10.47
C GLY A 82 8.65 7.62 10.48
N ILE A 83 7.42 7.79 9.97
CA ILE A 83 6.41 6.72 9.89
C ILE A 83 5.87 6.59 8.46
N ILE A 84 5.98 5.39 7.91
CA ILE A 84 5.35 5.01 6.64
C ILE A 84 4.24 3.98 6.88
N CYS A 85 3.15 4.07 6.14
CA CYS A 85 2.01 3.15 6.25
C CYS A 85 1.65 2.55 4.90
N LEU A 86 1.12 1.33 4.92
CA LEU A 86 0.53 0.70 3.76
C LEU A 86 -0.62 1.58 3.21
N ALA A 87 -0.58 1.88 1.92
CA ALA A 87 -1.61 2.64 1.20
C ALA A 87 -2.74 1.74 0.66
N ILE A 88 -2.89 0.56 1.27
CA ILE A 88 -3.91 -0.44 0.98
C ILE A 88 -4.66 -0.72 2.28
N LYS A 89 -5.99 -0.77 2.22
CA LYS A 89 -6.86 -1.07 3.37
C LYS A 89 -8.06 -1.91 2.94
N ASP A 90 -8.81 -2.47 3.88
CA ASP A 90 -10.12 -3.04 3.62
C ASP A 90 -11.23 -1.98 3.50
N GLU A 91 -12.17 -2.23 2.60
CA GLU A 91 -13.48 -1.56 2.53
C GLU A 91 -14.50 -2.51 1.87
N GLU A 92 -15.80 -2.19 1.96
CA GLU A 92 -16.86 -2.99 1.34
C GLU A 92 -16.74 -3.02 -0.19
N MET A 93 -16.34 -1.91 -0.80
CA MET A 93 -16.19 -1.77 -2.24
C MET A 93 -14.71 -1.75 -2.64
N PRO A 94 -14.22 -2.75 -3.39
CA PRO A 94 -12.82 -2.74 -3.83
C PRO A 94 -12.54 -1.62 -4.83
N ILE A 95 -11.51 -0.81 -4.54
CA ILE A 95 -11.09 0.35 -5.34
C ILE A 95 -9.57 0.30 -5.52
N PHE A 96 -9.09 0.48 -6.74
CA PHE A 96 -7.69 0.73 -7.06
C PHE A 96 -7.46 2.24 -7.07
N GLY A 97 -6.79 2.73 -6.03
CA GLY A 97 -6.70 4.16 -5.75
C GLY A 97 -5.56 4.88 -6.47
N ASN A 98 -5.52 6.20 -6.28
CA ASN A 98 -4.58 7.10 -6.93
C ASN A 98 -3.11 6.76 -6.65
N ILE A 99 -2.73 6.47 -5.39
CA ILE A 99 -1.33 6.19 -5.02
C ILE A 99 -0.78 5.00 -5.82
N ALA A 100 -1.57 3.96 -6.03
CA ALA A 100 -1.17 2.79 -6.81
C ALA A 100 -0.98 3.11 -8.32
N GLN A 101 -1.54 4.23 -8.80
CA GLN A 101 -1.50 4.65 -10.20
C GLN A 101 -0.42 5.70 -10.49
N GLN A 102 0.18 6.32 -9.48
CA GLN A 102 1.11 7.44 -9.65
C GLN A 102 2.34 7.07 -10.48
N ASN A 103 2.74 7.95 -11.39
CA ASN A 103 3.94 7.80 -12.22
C ASN A 103 3.98 6.49 -13.05
N MET A 104 2.81 5.90 -13.32
CA MET A 104 2.66 4.73 -14.16
C MET A 104 2.20 5.16 -15.56
N HIS A 105 2.77 4.54 -16.59
CA HIS A 105 2.31 4.73 -17.96
C HIS A 105 1.26 3.66 -18.29
N VAL A 106 -0.01 4.07 -18.38
CA VAL A 106 -1.08 3.21 -18.93
C VAL A 106 -1.02 3.33 -20.47
N VAL A 107 -0.82 2.22 -21.17
CA VAL A 107 -0.99 2.14 -22.64
C VAL A 107 -2.34 1.55 -23.01
#